data_AF-A0A661ZSK1-F1
#
_entry.id   AF-A0A661ZSK1-F1
#
_cell.length_a   1.000
_cell.length_b   1.000
_cell.length_c   1.000
_cell.angle_alpha   90.00
_cell.angle_beta   90.00
_cell.angle_gamma   90.00
#
_symmetry.space_group_name_H-M   'P 1'
#
loop_
_entity.id
_entity.type
_entity.pdbx_description
1 polymer ?
#
loop_
_entity_poly.entity_id
_entity_poly.type
_entity_poly.pdbx_seq_one_letter_code
_entity_poly.pdbx_strand_id
1 'polypeptide(L)'
;MKKSILTPISIIIILSFLSVTVSCQGEKKQKAVSIGFYNLENLFDTIIDQELFLAEDFTPNGKKQWTSERYHEKLGNMADVISKMAIDETPNGLALLGVCEIENKGVL
;
A
#
# COMPACT_ATOMS: atom_id res chain seq x y z
N MET A 1 -53.31 -32.56 27.49
CA MET A 1 -53.51 -31.35 26.66
C MET A 1 -52.43 -30.29 26.93
N LYS A 2 -52.50 -29.44 27.98
CA LYS A 2 -51.60 -28.26 28.16
C LYS A 2 -50.10 -28.48 27.81
N LYS A 3 -49.48 -29.62 28.17
CA LYS A 3 -48.07 -29.92 27.86
C LYS A 3 -47.71 -29.92 26.35
N SER A 4 -48.61 -30.29 25.43
CA SER A 4 -48.29 -30.35 23.99
C SER A 4 -48.36 -29.01 23.26
N ILE A 5 -48.90 -27.97 23.90
CA ILE A 5 -48.91 -26.58 23.41
C ILE A 5 -47.68 -25.82 23.93
N LEU A 6 -47.14 -26.25 25.08
CA LEU A 6 -45.96 -25.61 25.70
C LEU A 6 -44.67 -25.87 24.91
N THR A 7 -44.53 -27.05 24.31
CA THR A 7 -43.33 -27.44 23.53
C THR A 7 -43.09 -26.58 22.27
N PRO A 8 -44.06 -26.33 21.35
CA PRO A 8 -43.83 -25.45 20.21
C PRO A 8 -43.56 -23.99 20.64
N ILE A 9 -44.17 -23.52 21.73
CA ILE A 9 -43.90 -22.18 22.27
C ILE A 9 -42.44 -22.05 22.71
N SER A 10 -41.90 -23.03 23.44
CA SER A 10 -40.47 -23.04 23.81
C SER A 10 -39.54 -23.08 22.60
N ILE A 11 -39.90 -23.83 21.54
CA ILE A 11 -39.11 -23.89 20.29
C ILE A 11 -39.09 -22.53 19.58
N ILE A 12 -40.24 -21.84 19.49
CA ILE A 12 -40.34 -20.49 18.91
C ILE A 12 -39.50 -19.48 19.70
N ILE A 13 -39.52 -19.55 21.03
CA ILE A 13 -38.69 -18.69 21.91
C ILE A 13 -37.19 -18.95 21.66
N ILE A 14 -36.77 -20.21 21.51
CA ILE A 14 -35.37 -20.57 21.23
C ILE A 14 -34.93 -20.08 19.83
N LEU A 15 -35.76 -20.24 18.78
CA LEU A 15 -35.45 -19.72 17.44
C LEU A 15 -35.36 -18.18 17.42
N SER A 16 -36.25 -17.51 18.15
CA SER A 16 -36.22 -16.05 18.32
C SER A 16 -34.91 -15.59 18.97
N PHE A 17 -34.52 -16.23 20.07
CA PHE A 17 -33.28 -15.89 20.79
C PHE A 17 -32.03 -16.14 19.94
N LEU A 18 -31.99 -17.25 19.20
CA LEU A 18 -30.88 -17.59 18.31
C LEU A 18 -30.72 -16.55 17.18
N SER A 19 -31.83 -16.09 16.61
CA SER A 19 -31.84 -15.06 15.55
C SER A 19 -31.18 -13.75 16.01
N VAL A 20 -31.46 -13.30 17.25
CA VAL A 20 -30.84 -12.10 17.85
C VAL A 20 -29.31 -12.25 17.98
N THR A 21 -28.80 -13.44 18.31
CA THR A 21 -27.34 -13.66 18.46
C THR A 21 -26.57 -13.61 17.14
N VAL A 22 -27.23 -13.88 16.01
CA VAL A 22 -26.63 -13.70 14.67
C VAL A 22 -26.58 -12.22 14.30
N SER A 23 -27.66 -11.47 14.49
CA SER A 23 -27.74 -10.04 14.16
C SER A 23 -26.80 -9.14 14.98
N CYS A 24 -26.23 -9.63 16.07
CA CYS A 24 -25.31 -8.87 16.92
C CYS A 24 -23.84 -8.90 16.43
N GLN A 25 -23.51 -9.75 15.45
CA GLN A 25 -22.15 -9.91 14.92
C GLN A 25 -21.84 -8.86 13.83
N GLY A 26 -21.88 -7.58 14.21
CA GLY A 26 -21.48 -6.49 13.34
C GLY A 26 -19.98 -6.52 13.03
N GLU A 27 -19.62 -6.47 11.75
CA GLU A 27 -18.23 -6.39 11.31
C GLU A 27 -17.52 -5.18 11.93
N LYS A 28 -16.46 -5.42 12.69
CA LYS A 28 -15.60 -4.36 13.21
C LYS A 28 -14.77 -3.78 12.07
N LYS A 29 -15.28 -2.74 11.41
CA LYS A 29 -14.54 -1.93 10.43
C LYS A 29 -13.31 -1.28 11.08
N GLN A 30 -12.19 -2.00 11.03
CA GLN A 30 -10.87 -1.50 11.39
C GLN A 30 -10.56 -0.27 10.54
N LYS A 31 -10.05 0.80 11.17
CA LYS A 31 -9.48 1.94 10.45
C LYS A 31 -7.97 1.72 10.33
N ALA A 32 -7.55 1.02 9.29
CA ALA A 32 -6.14 0.90 8.94
C ALA A 32 -5.58 2.26 8.49
N VAL A 33 -4.31 2.49 8.76
CA VAL A 33 -3.52 3.64 8.30
C VAL A 33 -2.15 3.10 7.92
N SER A 34 -1.79 3.19 6.64
CA SER A 34 -0.57 2.59 6.10
C SER A 34 0.57 3.60 6.06
N ILE A 35 1.73 3.20 6.55
CA ILE A 35 2.98 3.99 6.52
C ILE A 35 4.03 3.14 5.81
N GLY A 36 4.63 3.70 4.76
CA GLY A 36 5.65 3.02 3.94
C GLY A 36 7.02 3.64 4.08
N PHE A 37 8.05 2.91 3.65
CA PHE A 37 9.41 3.39 3.48
C PHE A 37 9.99 2.82 2.18
N TYR A 38 10.71 3.63 1.41
CA TYR A 38 11.30 3.20 0.14
C TYR A 38 12.69 3.82 -0.08
N ASN A 39 13.70 2.99 -0.36
CA ASN A 39 14.96 3.50 -0.90
C ASN A 39 14.77 3.81 -2.38
N LEU A 40 15.06 5.05 -2.79
CA LEU A 40 14.95 5.43 -4.20
C LEU A 40 16.16 4.94 -5.02
N GLU A 41 17.29 4.69 -4.34
CA GLU A 41 18.63 4.45 -4.91
C GLU A 41 19.10 5.61 -5.80
N ASN A 42 20.42 5.77 -5.97
CA ASN A 42 20.99 6.76 -6.89
C ASN A 42 20.24 6.83 -8.23
N LEU A 43 19.80 8.03 -8.61
CA LEU A 43 18.96 8.31 -9.78
C LEU A 43 19.82 8.58 -11.02
N PHE A 44 21.06 9.05 -10.82
CA PHE A 44 22.00 9.40 -11.88
C PHE A 44 21.37 10.40 -12.88
N ASP A 45 20.90 11.52 -12.34
CA ASP A 45 20.33 12.64 -13.09
C ASP A 45 21.37 13.24 -14.07
N THR A 46 20.92 13.79 -15.20
CA THR A 46 21.82 14.23 -16.31
C THR A 46 22.74 15.42 -16.01
N ILE A 47 22.60 16.04 -14.84
CA ILE A 47 23.46 17.11 -14.35
C ILE A 47 24.64 16.46 -13.61
N ILE A 48 25.85 16.61 -14.15
CA ILE A 48 27.06 16.02 -13.56
C ILE A 48 27.40 16.72 -12.25
N ASP A 49 27.11 16.06 -11.12
CA ASP A 49 27.79 16.30 -9.87
C ASP A 49 29.17 15.61 -9.91
N GLN A 50 30.22 16.32 -9.47
CA GLN A 50 31.60 15.83 -9.54
C GLN A 50 31.93 14.81 -8.45
N GLU A 51 31.08 14.66 -7.43
CA GLU A 51 31.27 13.65 -6.36
C GLU A 51 30.74 12.25 -6.72
N LEU A 52 29.99 12.10 -7.82
CA LEU A 52 29.44 10.81 -8.26
C LEU A 52 30.48 9.96 -9.04
N PHE A 53 31.39 9.30 -8.31
CA PHE A 53 32.43 8.41 -8.86
C PHE A 53 31.95 7.28 -9.79
N LEU A 54 30.65 6.97 -9.82
CA LEU A 54 30.06 5.97 -10.72
C LEU A 54 29.45 6.56 -12.01
N ALA A 55 29.37 7.89 -12.14
CA ALA A 55 28.61 8.56 -13.19
C ALA A 55 29.05 8.19 -14.62
N GLU A 56 30.33 7.89 -14.86
CA GLU A 56 30.84 7.46 -16.17
C GLU A 56 30.11 6.22 -16.72
N ASP A 57 29.87 5.23 -15.86
CA ASP A 57 29.14 4.00 -16.18
C ASP A 57 27.68 4.32 -16.56
N PHE A 58 27.09 5.34 -15.93
CA PHE A 58 25.71 5.83 -16.08
C PHE A 58 25.61 7.07 -16.99
N THR A 59 26.28 7.03 -18.15
CA THR A 59 26.03 7.95 -19.28
C THR A 59 25.43 7.21 -20.47
N PRO A 60 24.88 7.92 -21.50
CA PRO A 60 24.38 7.27 -22.72
C PRO A 60 25.45 6.45 -23.47
N ASN A 61 26.72 6.85 -23.38
CA ASN A 61 27.86 6.14 -23.96
C ASN A 61 28.54 5.17 -22.96
N GLY A 62 28.17 5.25 -21.68
CA GLY A 62 28.74 4.45 -20.60
C GLY A 62 28.28 3.00 -20.63
N LYS A 63 28.90 2.16 -19.80
CA LYS A 63 28.66 0.71 -19.72
C LYS A 63 27.22 0.34 -19.38
N LYS A 64 26.48 1.22 -18.69
CA LYS A 64 25.05 1.05 -18.36
C LYS A 64 24.12 1.61 -19.43
N GLN A 65 24.64 2.36 -20.42
CA GLN A 65 23.87 3.00 -21.50
C GLN A 65 22.67 3.76 -20.91
N TRP A 66 22.94 4.69 -20.01
CA TRP A 66 21.92 5.41 -19.24
C TRP A 66 21.43 6.61 -20.04
N THR A 67 20.23 6.48 -20.60
CA THR A 67 19.59 7.48 -21.46
C THR A 67 18.49 8.22 -20.71
N SER A 68 18.07 9.40 -21.21
CA SER A 68 16.89 10.11 -20.67
C SER A 68 15.63 9.25 -20.68
N GLU A 69 15.49 8.35 -21.65
CA GLU A 69 14.43 7.34 -21.70
C GLU A 69 14.46 6.41 -20.47
N ARG A 70 15.63 5.84 -20.13
CA ARG A 70 15.79 4.98 -18.94
C ARG A 70 15.67 5.72 -17.61
N TYR A 71 16.08 6.99 -17.57
CA TYR A 71 15.83 7.87 -16.44
C TYR A 71 14.32 8.07 -16.21
N HIS A 72 13.56 8.39 -17.26
CA HIS A 72 12.11 8.50 -17.19
C HIS A 72 11.43 7.15 -16.92
N GLU A 73 11.98 6.04 -17.40
CA GLU A 73 11.55 4.67 -17.07
C GLU A 73 11.74 4.36 -15.58
N LYS A 74 12.90 4.68 -14.97
CA LYS A 74 13.11 4.56 -13.52
C LYS A 74 12.10 5.42 -12.74
N LEU A 75 11.89 6.68 -13.12
CA LEU A 75 10.90 7.56 -12.50
C LEU A 75 9.47 6.97 -12.58
N GLY A 76 9.07 6.47 -13.75
CA GLY A 76 7.77 5.83 -13.97
C GLY A 76 7.59 4.57 -13.13
N ASN A 77 8.61 3.71 -13.08
CA ASN A 77 8.59 2.47 -12.29
C ASN A 77 8.53 2.75 -10.78
N MET A 78 9.27 3.75 -10.27
CA MET A 78 9.18 4.17 -8.86
C MET A 78 7.79 4.73 -8.53
N ALA A 79 7.21 5.56 -9.41
CA ALA A 79 5.87 6.12 -9.23
C ALA A 79 4.78 5.03 -9.26
N ASP A 80 4.89 4.05 -10.17
CA ASP A 80 4.00 2.89 -10.26
C ASP A 80 4.04 2.04 -8.97
N VAL A 81 5.25 1.72 -8.47
CA VAL A 81 5.45 1.01 -7.20
C VAL A 81 4.84 1.78 -6.03
N ILE A 82 5.13 3.09 -5.89
CA ILE A 82 4.57 3.93 -4.83
C ILE A 82 3.04 3.97 -4.92
N SER A 83 2.46 4.11 -6.13
CA SER A 83 1.01 4.18 -6.33
C SER A 83 0.27 2.91 -5.86
N LYS A 84 0.94 1.75 -5.89
CA LYS A 84 0.38 0.45 -5.50
C LYS A 84 0.61 0.10 -4.03
N MET A 85 1.44 0.85 -3.30
CA MET A 85 1.76 0.53 -1.91
C MET A 85 0.51 0.55 -1.01
N ALA A 86 0.23 -0.60 -0.41
CA ALA A 86 -0.84 -0.82 0.57
C ALA A 86 -2.28 -0.54 0.10
N ILE A 87 -2.58 -0.55 -1.22
CA ILE A 87 -3.96 -0.40 -1.72
C ILE A 87 -4.90 -1.48 -1.13
N ASP A 88 -4.43 -2.73 -1.03
CA ASP A 88 -5.25 -3.86 -0.60
C ASP A 88 -5.73 -3.75 0.87
N GLU A 89 -4.90 -3.16 1.74
CA GLU A 89 -5.20 -2.92 3.17
C GLU A 89 -5.87 -1.55 3.39
N THR A 90 -5.53 -0.57 2.55
CA THR A 90 -5.97 0.82 2.61
C THR A 90 -6.22 1.36 1.20
N PRO A 91 -7.47 1.40 0.70
CA PRO A 91 -7.77 1.76 -0.69
C PRO A 91 -7.35 3.17 -1.15
N ASN A 92 -6.91 4.03 -0.22
CA ASN A 92 -6.33 5.35 -0.51
C ASN A 92 -4.78 5.32 -0.62
N GLY A 93 -4.16 4.15 -0.51
CA GLY A 93 -2.71 3.97 -0.44
C GLY A 93 -2.11 4.40 0.91
N LEU A 94 -0.81 4.72 0.90
CA LEU A 94 -0.07 5.20 2.06
C LEU A 94 -0.57 6.56 2.56
N ALA A 95 -0.74 6.70 3.87
CA ALA A 95 -0.97 7.98 4.54
C ALA A 95 0.34 8.74 4.82
N LEU A 96 1.48 8.04 4.81
CA LEU A 96 2.82 8.60 4.92
C LEU A 96 3.82 7.68 4.20
N LEU A 97 4.74 8.28 3.43
CA LEU A 97 5.87 7.59 2.81
C LEU A 97 7.17 8.24 3.30
N GLY A 98 8.05 7.46 3.94
CA GLY A 98 9.45 7.82 4.15
C GLY A 98 10.30 7.42 2.96
N VAL A 99 11.34 8.20 2.65
CA VAL A 99 12.27 7.96 1.55
C VAL A 99 13.72 8.22 1.97
N CYS A 100 14.66 7.53 1.32
CA CYS A 100 16.11 7.80 1.42
C CYS A 100 16.79 7.78 0.06
N GLU A 101 18.08 8.16 0.03
CA GLU A 101 18.92 8.33 -1.17
C GLU A 101 18.32 9.28 -2.22
N ILE A 102 17.74 10.39 -1.73
CA ILE A 102 17.18 11.44 -2.58
C ILE A 102 18.32 12.35 -3.07
N GLU A 103 18.82 12.09 -4.28
CA GLU A 103 19.85 12.93 -4.92
C GLU A 103 19.33 14.36 -5.18
N ASN A 104 18.14 14.49 -5.76
CA ASN A 104 17.57 15.79 -6.10
C ASN A 104 16.74 16.38 -4.95
N LYS A 105 17.35 17.28 -4.17
CA LYS A 105 16.68 17.99 -3.05
C LYS A 105 15.64 19.04 -3.50
N GLY A 106 15.54 19.34 -4.79
CA GLY A 106 14.60 20.31 -5.35
C GLY A 106 13.19 19.76 -5.63
N VAL A 107 12.94 18.47 -5.34
CA VAL A 107 11.64 17.79 -5.53
C VAL A 107 11.05 17.26 -4.21
N LEU A 108 11.40 17.89 -3.09
CA LEU A 108 10.89 17.64 -1.73
C LEU A 108 10.11 18.86 -1.18
#